data_AF-A0A3L7AZW3-F1
#
_entry.id   AF-A0A3L7AZW3-F1
#
_cell.length_a   1.000
_cell.length_b   1.000
_cell.length_c   1.000
_cell.angle_alpha   90.00
_cell.angle_beta   90.00
_cell.angle_gamma   90.00
#
_symmetry.space_group_name_H-M   'P 1'
#
loop_
_entity.id
_entity.type
_entity.pdbx_description
1 polymer ?
#
loop_
_entity_poly.entity_id
_entity_poly.type
_entity_poly.pdbx_seq_one_letter_code
_entity_poly.pdbx_strand_id
1 'polypeptide(L)'
;MGTIGLILGIAIVAVVLVLFLRRSRSVFAEQGTAGTPTERGGIADANRFDIVQIPADEPGAREYILRDDKTGSRIQVMTVFTRAQVVQVVIPKKHLGTGVEFELFHAVAANLPEVENWTWPPMTVEGRDALARYVRENPGVVFYDSNGLQIR
;
A
#
# COMPACT_ATOMS: atom_id res chain seq x y z
N MET A 1 -24.59 -27.16 36.81
CA MET A 1 -23.22 -27.24 36.26
C MET A 1 -23.17 -26.52 34.91
N GLY A 2 -23.17 -25.18 34.87
CA GLY A 2 -23.27 -24.46 33.58
C GLY A 2 -22.68 -23.05 33.53
N THR A 3 -22.05 -22.57 34.61
CA THR A 3 -21.50 -21.20 34.68
C THR A 3 -19.98 -21.17 34.69
N ILE A 4 -19.33 -22.22 35.20
CA ILE A 4 -17.85 -22.29 35.30
C ILE A 4 -17.19 -22.41 33.92
N GLY A 5 -17.80 -23.16 32.98
CA GLY A 5 -17.29 -23.30 31.61
C GLY A 5 -17.39 -22.01 30.78
N LEU A 6 -18.40 -21.18 31.04
CA LEU A 6 -18.60 -19.91 30.33
C LEU A 6 -17.56 -18.85 30.77
N ILE A 7 -17.22 -18.81 32.06
CA ILE A 7 -16.24 -17.86 32.61
C ILE A 7 -14.82 -18.21 32.12
N LEU A 8 -14.48 -19.50 32.04
CA LEU A 8 -13.19 -19.95 31.49
C LEU A 8 -13.04 -19.62 30.00
N GLY A 9 -14.12 -19.75 29.22
CA GLY A 9 -14.11 -19.39 27.79
C GLY A 9 -13.83 -17.91 27.54
N ILE A 10 -14.47 -17.02 28.31
CA ILE A 10 -14.26 -15.57 28.19
C ILE A 10 -12.83 -15.18 28.62
N ALA A 11 -12.30 -15.82 29.67
CA ALA A 11 -10.95 -15.55 30.15
C ALA A 11 -9.88 -15.94 29.10
N ILE A 12 -10.06 -17.08 28.40
CA ILE A 12 -9.14 -17.50 27.34
C ILE A 12 -9.19 -16.52 26.16
N VAL A 13 -10.38 -16.10 25.73
CA VAL A 13 -10.53 -15.14 24.63
C VAL A 13 -9.89 -13.79 24.99
N ALA A 14 -10.07 -13.32 26.22
CA ALA A 14 -9.46 -12.08 26.68
C ALA A 14 -7.92 -12.17 26.71
N VAL A 15 -7.37 -13.29 27.18
CA VAL A 15 -5.91 -13.51 27.19
C VAL A 15 -5.35 -13.61 25.78
N VAL A 16 -6.02 -14.29 24.86
CA VAL A 16 -5.61 -14.34 23.45
C VAL A 16 -5.67 -12.95 22.81
N LEU A 17 -6.71 -12.16 23.09
CA LEU A 17 -6.82 -10.79 22.58
C LEU A 17 -5.70 -9.89 23.12
N VAL A 18 -5.39 -9.99 24.41
CA VAL A 18 -4.30 -9.24 25.05
C VAL A 18 -2.94 -9.69 24.51
N LEU A 19 -2.71 -10.99 24.31
CA LEU A 19 -1.47 -11.49 23.71
C LEU A 19 -1.34 -11.08 22.24
N PHE A 20 -2.44 -11.04 21.48
CA PHE A 20 -2.46 -10.58 20.10
C PHE A 20 -2.19 -9.07 19.99
N LEU A 21 -2.82 -8.26 20.86
CA LEU A 21 -2.56 -6.82 20.97
C LEU A 21 -1.15 -6.50 21.49
N ARG A 22 -0.58 -7.36 22.34
CA ARG A 22 0.79 -7.20 22.84
C ARG A 22 1.81 -7.61 21.78
N ARG A 23 1.56 -8.68 21.01
CA ARG A 23 2.39 -9.10 19.88
C ARG A 23 2.40 -8.06 18.77
N SER A 24 1.25 -7.44 18.45
CA SER A 24 1.23 -6.35 17.47
C SER A 24 2.06 -5.17 17.95
N ARG A 25 1.95 -4.76 19.22
CA ARG A 25 2.79 -3.69 19.79
C ARG A 25 4.29 -3.99 19.79
N SER A 26 4.70 -5.24 19.97
CA SER A 26 6.12 -5.62 19.89
C SER A 26 6.68 -5.47 18.47
N VAL A 27 5.89 -5.73 17.43
CA VAL A 27 6.29 -5.52 16.03
C VAL A 27 6.44 -4.02 15.70
N PHE A 28 5.66 -3.15 16.34
CA PHE A 28 5.78 -1.69 16.19
C PHE A 28 6.92 -1.05 17.01
N ALA A 29 7.50 -1.76 17.99
CA ALA A 29 8.51 -1.19 18.88
C ALA A 29 9.96 -1.38 18.38
N GLU A 30 10.22 -2.25 17.40
CA GLU A 30 11.57 -2.50 16.87
C GLU A 30 11.94 -1.63 15.65
N GLN A 31 11.03 -0.83 15.10
CA GLN A 31 11.35 0.11 13.99
C GLN A 31 11.63 1.54 14.47
N GLY A 32 11.63 1.78 15.78
CA GLY A 32 11.71 3.11 16.37
C GLY A 32 13.06 3.48 16.97
N THR A 33 14.23 3.12 16.41
CA THR A 33 15.48 3.81 16.78
C THR A 33 16.61 3.64 15.74
N ALA A 34 16.81 4.67 14.91
CA ALA A 34 18.12 5.29 14.60
C ALA A 34 18.12 5.92 13.19
N GLY A 35 17.73 7.19 13.13
CA GLY A 35 17.97 8.07 11.98
C GLY A 35 17.91 9.51 12.44
N THR A 36 19.07 10.10 12.71
CA THR A 36 19.26 11.50 13.11
C THR A 36 18.68 12.49 12.07
N PRO A 37 18.18 13.66 12.51
CA PRO A 37 17.53 14.62 11.62
C PRO A 37 18.58 15.36 10.79
N THR A 38 18.48 15.26 9.47
CA THR A 38 19.22 16.17 8.58
C THR A 38 18.20 17.11 7.95
N GLU A 39 18.11 18.32 8.52
CA GLU A 39 17.41 19.44 7.92
C GLU A 39 18.10 19.84 6.60
N ARG A 40 17.47 19.54 5.46
CA ARG A 40 17.47 20.39 4.25
C ARG A 40 16.49 19.86 3.21
N GLY A 41 15.39 20.58 3.03
CA GLY A 41 14.57 20.55 1.81
C GLY A 41 13.47 19.49 1.77
N GLY A 42 12.23 19.91 2.04
CA GLY A 42 11.00 19.26 1.58
C GLY A 42 10.79 17.81 2.01
N ILE A 43 10.60 17.58 3.32
CA ILE A 43 10.21 16.25 3.82
C ILE A 43 8.71 16.07 3.54
N ALA A 44 8.38 15.44 2.42
CA ALA A 44 7.07 14.84 2.26
C ALA A 44 6.95 13.72 3.30
N ASP A 45 6.35 14.03 4.46
CA ASP A 45 5.51 13.15 5.28
C ASP A 45 5.87 11.64 5.21
N ALA A 46 7.10 11.26 5.58
CA ALA A 46 7.55 9.87 5.52
C ALA A 46 6.72 8.91 6.41
N ASN A 47 5.95 9.46 7.37
CA ASN A 47 5.02 8.73 8.23
C ASN A 47 3.58 8.68 7.70
N ARG A 48 3.28 9.23 6.52
CA ARG A 48 1.91 9.29 5.98
C ARG A 48 1.49 7.97 5.33
N PHE A 49 2.43 7.27 4.72
CA PHE A 49 2.15 6.07 3.94
C PHE A 49 2.69 4.83 4.64
N ASP A 50 1.80 3.90 4.96
CA ASP A 50 2.13 2.59 5.52
C ASP A 50 2.13 1.54 4.40
N ILE A 51 3.27 0.87 4.17
CA ILE A 51 3.40 -0.20 3.17
C ILE A 51 3.62 -1.54 3.86
N VAL A 52 2.75 -2.49 3.55
CA VAL A 52 2.80 -3.85 4.10
C VAL A 52 2.86 -4.85 2.96
N GLN A 53 3.85 -5.73 3.00
CA GLN A 53 3.90 -6.89 2.13
C GLN A 53 3.01 -8.01 2.70
N ILE A 54 2.18 -8.60 1.84
CA ILE A 54 1.34 -9.76 2.17
C ILE A 54 1.74 -10.96 1.30
N PRO A 55 1.47 -12.20 1.76
CA PRO A 55 1.63 -13.38 0.92
C PRO A 55 0.73 -13.25 -0.31
N ALA A 56 1.30 -13.44 -1.51
CA ALA A 56 0.51 -13.52 -2.73
C ALA A 56 -0.06 -14.94 -2.90
N ASP A 57 -1.23 -15.03 -3.53
CA ASP A 57 -1.84 -16.32 -3.88
C ASP A 57 -1.08 -17.05 -5.01
N GLU A 58 -0.32 -16.30 -5.82
CA GLU A 58 0.44 -16.83 -6.96
C GLU A 58 1.90 -17.18 -6.59
N PRO A 59 2.41 -18.36 -7.01
CA PRO A 59 3.81 -18.72 -6.79
C PRO A 59 4.79 -17.74 -7.43
N GLY A 60 5.73 -17.23 -6.64
CA GLY A 60 6.75 -16.28 -7.12
C GLY A 60 6.28 -14.82 -7.21
N ALA A 61 5.01 -14.55 -6.91
CA ALA A 61 4.48 -13.21 -6.78
C ALA A 61 4.71 -12.65 -5.36
N ARG A 62 4.77 -11.32 -5.25
CA ARG A 62 4.69 -10.61 -3.97
C ARG A 62 3.60 -9.57 -4.06
N GLU A 63 2.82 -9.42 -3.00
CA GLU A 63 1.76 -8.45 -2.97
C GLU A 63 2.00 -7.41 -1.87
N TYR A 64 1.67 -6.17 -2.17
CA TYR A 64 1.87 -5.02 -1.30
C TYR A 64 0.58 -4.24 -1.19
N ILE A 65 0.27 -3.80 0.03
CA ILE A 65 -0.80 -2.84 0.30
C ILE A 65 -0.15 -1.59 0.87
N LEU A 66 -0.38 -0.46 0.21
CA LEU A 66 0.00 0.85 0.72
C LEU A 66 -1.25 1.62 1.14
N ARG A 67 -1.21 2.20 2.34
CA ARG A 67 -2.30 2.96 2.95
C ARG A 67 -1.85 4.38 3.22
N ASP A 68 -2.73 5.33 2.95
CA ASP A 68 -2.53 6.74 3.30
C ASP A 68 -3.34 7.07 4.56
N ASP A 69 -2.66 7.30 5.67
CA ASP A 69 -3.28 7.59 6.97
C ASP A 69 -4.07 8.91 6.97
N LYS A 70 -3.68 9.87 6.10
CA LYS A 70 -4.31 11.18 6.03
C LYS A 70 -5.68 11.11 5.37
N THR A 71 -5.79 10.36 4.28
CA THR A 71 -7.03 10.31 3.48
C THR A 71 -7.85 9.06 3.76
N GLY A 72 -7.24 8.01 4.31
CA GLY A 72 -7.83 6.67 4.42
C GLY A 72 -7.87 5.92 3.09
N SER A 73 -7.15 6.40 2.08
CA SER A 73 -7.07 5.78 0.76
C SER A 73 -6.06 4.63 0.77
N ARG A 74 -6.21 3.68 -0.14
CA ARG A 74 -5.28 2.55 -0.27
C ARG A 74 -5.06 2.15 -1.72
N ILE A 75 -3.89 1.60 -1.98
CA ILE A 75 -3.52 0.97 -3.24
C ILE A 75 -2.93 -0.41 -2.94
N GLN A 76 -3.28 -1.38 -3.77
CA GLN A 76 -2.82 -2.77 -3.68
C GLN A 76 -2.14 -3.13 -4.99
N VAL A 77 -0.95 -3.70 -4.89
CA VAL A 77 -0.09 -4.01 -6.02
C VAL A 77 0.48 -5.41 -5.88
N MET A 78 0.37 -6.19 -6.95
CA MET A 78 1.03 -7.48 -7.09
C MET A 78 2.25 -7.33 -7.98
N THR A 79 3.34 -8.00 -7.65
CA THR A 79 4.62 -7.93 -8.37
C THR A 79 5.11 -9.32 -8.74
N VAL A 80 5.71 -9.44 -9.93
CA VAL A 80 6.38 -10.62 -10.43
C VAL A 80 7.65 -10.17 -11.15
N PHE A 81 8.82 -10.48 -10.59
CA PHE A 81 10.12 -9.95 -11.04
C PHE A 81 10.13 -8.42 -11.16
N THR A 82 10.41 -7.88 -12.35
CA THR A 82 10.48 -6.43 -12.64
C THR A 82 9.15 -5.84 -13.13
N ARG A 83 8.06 -6.57 -12.94
CA ARG A 83 6.71 -6.18 -13.35
C ARG A 83 5.81 -6.07 -12.14
N ALA A 84 4.96 -5.05 -12.13
CA ALA A 84 3.90 -4.90 -11.15
C ALA A 84 2.56 -4.66 -11.82
N GLN A 85 1.50 -5.09 -11.15
CA GLN A 85 0.13 -4.85 -11.51
C GLN A 85 -0.56 -4.18 -10.33
N VAL A 86 -1.19 -3.04 -10.58
CA VAL A 86 -2.12 -2.45 -9.63
C VAL A 86 -3.37 -3.34 -9.60
N VAL A 87 -3.65 -3.94 -8.46
CA VAL A 87 -4.79 -4.84 -8.26
C VAL A 87 -6.03 -4.04 -7.90
N GLN A 88 -5.86 -3.06 -7.01
CA GLN A 88 -6.96 -2.25 -6.51
C GLN A 88 -6.49 -0.88 -6.07
N VAL A 89 -7.32 0.14 -6.32
CA VAL A 89 -7.20 1.48 -5.74
C VAL A 89 -8.53 1.80 -5.07
N VAL A 90 -8.50 2.19 -3.79
CA VAL A 90 -9.71 2.60 -3.04
C VAL A 90 -9.50 3.99 -2.50
N ILE A 91 -10.36 4.92 -2.92
CA ILE A 91 -10.32 6.32 -2.53
C ILE A 91 -11.68 6.71 -1.94
N PRO A 92 -11.73 7.24 -0.70
CA PRO A 92 -12.96 7.74 -0.13
C PRO A 92 -13.58 8.84 -1.01
N LYS A 93 -14.92 8.86 -1.12
CA LYS A 93 -15.65 9.77 -2.03
C LYS A 93 -15.25 11.24 -1.90
N LYS A 94 -14.96 11.70 -0.68
CA LYS A 94 -14.52 13.08 -0.38
C LYS A 94 -13.15 13.46 -0.98
N HIS A 95 -12.39 12.49 -1.46
CA HIS A 95 -11.05 12.66 -2.03
C HIS A 95 -10.97 12.25 -3.51
N LEU A 96 -12.08 11.84 -4.14
CA LEU A 96 -12.11 11.53 -5.56
C LEU A 96 -11.79 12.78 -6.39
N GLY A 97 -10.97 12.62 -7.44
CA GLY A 97 -10.58 13.70 -8.34
C GLY A 97 -9.63 14.74 -7.72
N THR A 98 -9.08 14.46 -6.53
CA THR A 98 -8.10 15.34 -5.87
C THR A 98 -6.65 14.96 -6.18
N GLY A 99 -6.42 13.87 -6.92
CA GLY A 99 -5.10 13.38 -7.28
C GLY A 99 -4.48 12.41 -6.29
N VAL A 100 -5.21 12.00 -5.25
CA VAL A 100 -4.74 11.06 -4.21
C VAL A 100 -4.36 9.69 -4.80
N GLU A 101 -5.03 9.24 -5.85
CA GLU A 101 -4.64 8.04 -6.61
C GLU A 101 -3.18 8.09 -7.08
N PHE A 102 -2.72 9.26 -7.53
CA PHE A 102 -1.37 9.45 -8.05
C PHE A 102 -0.38 9.59 -6.91
N GLU A 103 -0.73 10.28 -5.82
CA GLU A 103 0.11 10.33 -4.62
C GLU A 103 0.37 8.93 -4.04
N LEU A 104 -0.67 8.10 -3.96
CA LEU A 104 -0.55 6.69 -3.56
C LEU A 104 0.38 5.93 -4.50
N PHE A 105 0.23 6.12 -5.82
CA PHE A 105 1.09 5.47 -6.79
C PHE A 105 2.55 5.90 -6.68
N HIS A 106 2.82 7.20 -6.59
CA HIS A 106 4.17 7.72 -6.38
C HIS A 106 4.81 7.10 -5.14
N ALA A 107 4.07 7.03 -4.03
CA ALA A 107 4.55 6.42 -2.81
C ALA A 107 4.86 4.93 -3.00
N VAL A 108 4.01 4.18 -3.71
CA VAL A 108 4.28 2.76 -4.00
C VAL A 108 5.48 2.58 -4.92
N ALA A 109 5.56 3.33 -6.02
CA ALA A 109 6.65 3.21 -6.99
C ALA A 109 8.01 3.53 -6.36
N ALA A 110 8.05 4.50 -5.44
CA ALA A 110 9.26 4.83 -4.68
C ALA A 110 9.72 3.69 -3.75
N ASN A 111 8.80 2.84 -3.28
CA ASN A 111 9.10 1.69 -2.42
C ASN A 111 9.42 0.41 -3.21
N LEU A 112 9.22 0.40 -4.54
CA LEU A 112 9.45 -0.75 -5.41
C LEU A 112 10.37 -0.35 -6.58
N PRO A 113 11.63 0.07 -6.31
CA PRO A 113 12.54 0.61 -7.33
C PRO A 113 12.95 -0.43 -8.40
N GLU A 114 12.81 -1.72 -8.12
CA GLU A 114 13.08 -2.81 -9.06
C GLU A 114 11.99 -2.99 -10.13
N VAL A 115 10.85 -2.31 -9.97
CA VAL A 115 9.70 -2.43 -10.89
C VAL A 115 9.77 -1.35 -11.95
N GLU A 116 10.03 -1.78 -13.17
CA GLU A 116 10.10 -0.90 -14.35
C GLU A 116 8.77 -0.84 -15.12
N ASN A 117 8.01 -1.94 -15.07
CA ASN A 117 6.81 -2.13 -15.87
C ASN A 117 5.58 -2.25 -14.97
N TRP A 118 4.59 -1.39 -15.21
CA TRP A 118 3.40 -1.27 -14.40
C TRP A 118 2.15 -1.52 -15.24
N THR A 119 1.25 -2.37 -14.77
CA THR A 119 -0.05 -2.58 -15.40
C THR A 119 -1.14 -1.96 -14.54
N TRP A 120 -1.96 -1.11 -15.13
CA TRP A 120 -3.10 -0.50 -14.45
C TRP A 120 -4.40 -1.26 -14.75
N PRO A 121 -5.33 -1.40 -13.78
CA PRO A 121 -6.65 -1.96 -14.04
C PRO A 121 -7.45 -1.08 -15.01
N PRO A 122 -8.60 -1.54 -15.53
CA PRO A 122 -9.46 -0.72 -16.37
C PRO A 122 -9.75 0.65 -15.73
N MET A 123 -9.43 1.72 -16.47
CA MET A 123 -9.50 3.11 -16.00
C MET A 123 -10.62 3.88 -16.69
N THR A 124 -11.02 5.03 -16.11
CA THR A 124 -11.73 6.07 -16.86
C THR A 124 -10.77 6.79 -17.81
N VAL A 125 -11.31 7.60 -18.73
CA VAL A 125 -10.51 8.40 -19.68
C VAL A 125 -9.63 9.40 -18.93
N GLU A 126 -10.17 10.05 -17.90
CA GLU A 126 -9.45 11.02 -17.07
C GLU A 126 -8.26 10.37 -16.34
N GLY A 127 -8.45 9.15 -15.84
CA GLY A 127 -7.38 8.37 -15.21
C GLY A 127 -6.25 8.03 -16.19
N ARG A 128 -6.61 7.72 -17.45
CA ARG A 128 -5.63 7.46 -18.53
C ARG A 128 -4.80 8.70 -18.86
N ASP A 129 -5.43 9.85 -19.01
CA ASP A 129 -4.74 11.10 -19.34
C ASP A 129 -3.79 11.56 -18.22
N ALA A 130 -4.20 11.37 -16.97
CA ALA A 130 -3.36 11.70 -15.82
C ALA A 130 -2.17 10.73 -15.69
N LEU A 131 -2.33 9.44 -15.99
CA LEU A 131 -1.22 8.49 -16.04
C LEU A 131 -0.24 8.80 -17.19
N ALA A 132 -0.75 9.20 -18.37
CA ALA A 132 0.09 9.65 -19.47
C ALA A 132 0.91 10.92 -19.12
N ARG A 133 0.37 11.80 -18.28
CA ARG A 133 1.14 12.93 -17.72
C ARG A 133 2.24 12.45 -16.80
N TYR A 134 1.94 11.53 -15.89
CA TYR A 134 2.92 10.93 -14.98
C TYR A 134 4.09 10.31 -15.74
N VAL A 135 3.82 9.52 -16.79
CA VAL A 135 4.86 8.85 -17.61
C VAL A 135 5.82 9.85 -18.22
N ARG A 136 5.30 10.97 -18.73
CA ARG A 136 6.13 12.04 -19.30
C ARG A 136 7.03 12.71 -18.27
N GLU A 137 6.58 12.79 -17.02
CA GLU A 137 7.35 13.34 -15.90
C GLU A 137 8.36 12.32 -15.33
N ASN A 138 8.13 11.01 -15.54
CA ASN A 138 8.91 9.91 -14.97
C ASN A 138 9.30 8.90 -16.06
N PRO A 139 10.28 9.21 -16.94
CA PRO A 139 10.58 8.41 -18.13
C PRO A 139 11.14 7.01 -17.85
N GLY A 140 11.53 6.71 -16.60
CA GLY A 140 11.95 5.37 -16.18
C GLY A 140 10.80 4.41 -15.89
N VAL A 141 9.55 4.89 -15.89
CA VAL A 141 8.36 4.09 -15.57
C VAL A 141 7.57 3.81 -16.84
N VAL A 142 7.36 2.53 -17.16
CA VAL A 142 6.54 2.10 -18.29
C VAL A 142 5.19 1.63 -17.77
N PHE A 143 4.10 2.20 -18.31
CA PHE A 143 2.75 1.73 -18.01
C PHE A 143 2.09 1.02 -19.17
N TYR A 144 1.34 -0.02 -18.84
CA TYR A 144 0.45 -0.76 -19.71
C TYR A 144 -0.98 -0.60 -19.19
N ASP A 145 -1.94 -0.37 -20.09
CA ASP A 145 -3.35 -0.43 -19.76
C ASP A 145 -3.82 -1.90 -19.61
N SER A 146 -5.08 -2.08 -19.22
CA SER A 146 -5.69 -3.40 -19.06
C SER A 146 -5.74 -4.25 -20.33
N ASN A 147 -5.51 -3.66 -21.51
CA ASN A 147 -5.46 -4.36 -22.81
C ASN A 147 -4.01 -4.64 -23.23
N GLY A 148 -3.02 -4.32 -22.40
CA GLY A 148 -1.60 -4.46 -22.71
C GLY A 148 -1.06 -3.37 -23.64
N LEU A 149 -1.81 -2.29 -23.86
CA LEU A 149 -1.33 -1.15 -24.64
C LEU A 149 -0.48 -0.25 -23.76
N GLN A 150 0.73 0.06 -24.23
CA GLN A 150 1.61 0.98 -23.53
C GLN A 150 1.02 2.40 -23.54
N ILE A 151 0.96 3.00 -22.36
CA ILE A 151 0.56 4.41 -22.17
C ILE A 151 1.80 5.27 -22.39
N ARG A 152 1.69 6.28 -23.27
CA ARG A 152 2.78 7.17 -23.71
C ARG A 152 2.45 8.62 -23.42
#